data_AF-A0A947IBH7-F1
#
_entry.id   AF-A0A947IBH7-F1
#
_cell.length_a   1.000
_cell.length_b   1.000
_cell.length_c   1.000
_cell.angle_alpha   90.00
_cell.angle_beta   90.00
_cell.angle_gamma   90.00
#
_symmetry.space_group_name_H-M   'P 1'
#
loop_
_entity.id
_entity.type
_entity.pdbx_description
1 polymer ?
#
loop_
_entity_poly.entity_id
_entity_poly.type
_entity_poly.pdbx_seq_one_letter_code
_entity_poly.pdbx_strand_id
1 'polypeptide(L)' 'MIRQKIANLVKKSVKELQGAKKLPQFDIPEIKIEHPEGKVYGDYSTNVAMQIAKTVKKNP' A
#
# COMPACT_ATOMS: atom_id res chain seq x y z
N MET A 1 -11.94 -1.54 12.92
CA MET A 1 -11.10 -2.74 13.16
C MET A 1 -10.61 -3.41 11.87
N ILE A 2 -11.47 -3.77 10.90
CA ILE A 2 -11.01 -4.45 9.66
C ILE A 2 -10.09 -3.60 8.77
N ARG A 3 -10.43 -2.32 8.54
CA ARG A 3 -9.61 -1.40 7.72
C ARG A 3 -8.19 -1.23 8.25
N GLN A 4 -8.04 -1.11 9.57
CA GLN A 4 -6.73 -1.05 10.23
C GLN A 4 -5.94 -2.34 10.05
N LYS A 5 -6.61 -3.51 10.10
CA LYS A 5 -5.96 -4.79 9.84
C LYS A 5 -5.43 -4.87 8.40
N ILE A 6 -6.23 -4.43 7.42
CA ILE A 6 -5.79 -4.35 6.02
C ILE A 6 -4.60 -3.40 5.87
N ALA A 7 -4.68 -2.18 6.43
CA ALA A 7 -3.59 -1.22 6.40
C ALA A 7 -2.28 -1.80 6.99
N ASN A 8 -2.37 -2.49 8.12
CA ASN A 8 -1.23 -3.12 8.77
C ASN A 8 -0.63 -4.25 7.92
N LEU A 9 -1.46 -5.05 7.26
CA LEU A 9 -1.00 -6.10 6.34
C LEU A 9 -0.25 -5.50 5.15
N VAL A 10 -0.81 -4.47 4.51
CA VAL A 10 -0.14 -3.78 3.40
C VAL A 10 1.20 -3.18 3.86
N LYS A 11 1.23 -2.54 5.04
CA LYS A 11 2.46 -1.99 5.62
C LYS A 11 3.51 -3.08 5.88
N LYS A 12 3.10 -4.24 6.39
CA LYS A 12 3.98 -5.38 6.62
C LYS A 12 4.58 -5.89 5.31
N SER A 13 3.76 -6.04 4.26
CA SER A 13 4.23 -6.49 2.94
C SER A 13 5.26 -5.53 2.33
N VAL A 14 5.05 -4.21 2.44
CA VAL A 14 6.04 -3.23 1.97
C VAL A 14 7.35 -3.37 2.74
N LYS A 15 7.32 -3.53 4.07
CA LYS A 15 8.52 -3.77 4.88
C LYS A 15 9.25 -5.05 4.51
N GLU A 16 8.53 -6.13 4.26
CA GLU A 16 9.10 -7.41 3.82
C GLU A 16 9.80 -7.26 2.46
N LEU A 17 9.19 -6.52 1.52
CA LEU A 17 9.80 -6.24 0.23
C LEU A 17 11.04 -5.34 0.33
N GLN A 18 11.05 -4.38 1.27
CA GLN A 18 12.25 -3.59 1.60
C GLN A 18 13.35 -4.49 2.17
N GLY A 19 13.03 -5.37 3.13
CA GLY A 19 13.98 -6.32 3.71
C GLY A 19 14.55 -7.32 2.69
N ALA A 20 13.73 -7.76 1.74
CA ALA A 20 14.14 -8.60 0.61
C ALA A 20 14.86 -7.82 -0.52
N LYS A 21 15.15 -6.52 -0.32
CA LYS A 21 15.79 -5.63 -1.31
C LYS A 21 15.04 -5.54 -2.66
N LYS A 22 13.74 -5.87 -2.69
CA LYS A 22 12.87 -5.74 -3.88
C LYS A 22 12.32 -4.32 -4.04
N LEU A 23 12.25 -3.58 -2.94
CA LEU A 23 11.98 -2.15 -2.88
C LEU A 23 13.14 -1.45 -2.16
N PRO A 24 13.47 -0.20 -2.53
CA PRO A 24 14.44 0.60 -1.77
C PRO A 24 13.94 0.90 -0.36
N GLN A 25 14.84 1.28 0.54
CA GLN A 25 14.47 1.77 1.86
C GLN A 25 13.81 3.15 1.74
N PHE A 26 12.66 3.34 2.37
CA PHE A 26 11.97 4.63 2.47
C PHE A 26 10.96 4.61 3.63
N ASP A 27 10.57 5.80 4.10
CA ASP A 27 9.48 5.94 5.06
C ASP A 27 8.14 5.61 4.43
N ILE A 28 7.50 4.55 4.92
CA ILE A 28 6.22 4.08 4.40
C ILE A 28 5.15 5.11 4.78
N PRO A 29 4.44 5.71 3.82
CA PRO A 29 3.40 6.68 4.10
C PRO A 29 2.23 6.06 4.86
N GLU A 30 1.35 6.91 5.39
CA GLU A 30 0.11 6.44 6.00
C GLU A 30 -0.76 5.71 4.97
N ILE A 31 -1.11 4.45 5.26
CA ILE A 31 -1.93 3.63 4.38
C ILE A 31 -3.40 3.84 4.74
N LYS A 32 -4.10 4.60 3.90
CA LYS A 32 -5.55 4.83 4.02
C LYS A 32 -6.31 3.76 3.26
N ILE A 33 -7.25 3.12 3.96
CA ILE A 33 -8.17 2.11 3.40
C ILE A 33 -9.56 2.74 3.28
N GLU A 34 -9.99 2.91 2.05
CA GLU A 34 -11.23 3.62 1.69
C GLU A 34 -12.18 2.68 0.97
N HIS A 35 -13.40 3.14 0.72
CA HIS A 35 -14.33 2.40 -0.13
C HIS A 35 -14.09 2.86 -1.58
N PRO A 36 -14.00 1.93 -2.56
CA PRO A 36 -13.82 2.32 -3.94
C PRO A 36 -15.05 3.06 -4.48
N GLU A 37 -14.83 3.86 -5.54
CA GLU A 37 -15.88 4.62 -6.21
C GLU A 37 -16.92 3.72 -6.90
N GLY A 38 -16.52 2.51 -7.32
CA GLY A 38 -17.38 1.54 -7.98
C GLY A 38 -17.43 0.21 -7.21
N LYS A 39 -18.63 -0.34 -7.05
CA LYS A 39 -18.85 -1.64 -6.38
C LYS A 39 -18.13 -2.81 -7.04
N VAL A 40 -17.79 -2.68 -8.32
CA VAL A 40 -17.04 -3.68 -9.08
C VAL A 40 -15.57 -3.80 -8.64
N TYR A 41 -15.03 -2.79 -7.95
CA TYR A 41 -13.63 -2.75 -7.52
C TYR A 41 -13.40 -3.37 -6.12
N GLY A 42 -14.41 -4.05 -5.58
CA GLY A 42 -14.36 -4.73 -4.28
C GLY A 42 -14.80 -3.86 -3.11
N ASP A 43 -14.54 -4.35 -1.90
CA ASP A 43 -15.03 -3.69 -0.67
C ASP A 43 -14.13 -2.55 -0.19
N TYR A 44 -12.83 -2.63 -0.53
CA TYR A 44 -11.78 -1.75 -0.03
C TYR A 44 -10.76 -1.40 -1.11
N SER A 45 -10.27 -0.16 -1.08
CA SER A 45 -9.22 0.34 -1.95
C SER A 45 -8.17 1.14 -1.17
N THR A 46 -6.99 1.30 -1.77
CA THR A 46 -5.93 2.19 -1.27
C THR A 46 -5.07 2.68 -2.44
N ASN A 47 -4.59 3.92 -2.36
CA ASN A 47 -3.73 4.53 -3.39
C ASN A 47 -2.23 4.42 -3.07
N VAL A 48 -1.84 3.60 -2.10
CA VAL A 48 -0.44 3.50 -1.63
C VAL A 48 0.55 3.22 -2.75
N ALA A 49 0.16 2.42 -3.75
CA ALA A 49 1.01 2.11 -4.92
C ALA A 49 1.37 3.39 -5.69
N MET A 50 0.39 4.26 -5.94
CA MET A 50 0.60 5.56 -6.59
C MET A 50 1.49 6.48 -5.75
N GLN A 51 1.30 6.49 -4.43
CA GLN A 51 2.09 7.34 -3.53
C GLN A 51 3.57 6.96 -3.51
N ILE A 52 3.90 5.68 -3.58
CA ILE A 52 5.29 5.20 -3.51
C ILE A 52 5.96 5.05 -4.88
N ALA A 53 5.19 5.06 -5.98
CA ALA A 53 5.67 4.81 -7.35
C ALA A 53 6.95 5.58 -7.71
N LYS A 54 6.96 6.89 -7.45
CA LYS A 54 8.11 7.75 -7.72
C LYS A 54 9.33 7.36 -6.88
N THR A 55 9.12 7.04 -5.61
CA THR A 55 10.19 6.62 -4.68
C THR A 55 10.81 5.29 -5.10
N VAL A 56 9.98 4.35 -5.54
CA VAL A 56 10.44 3.00 -5.94
C VAL A 56 10.86 2.91 -7.41
N LYS A 57 10.67 3.99 -8.19
CA LYS A 57 10.95 4.08 -9.64
C LYS A 57 10.27 2.97 -10.45
N LYS A 58 9.03 2.63 -10.09
CA LYS A 58 8.19 1.65 -10.78
C LYS A 58 6.82 2.24 -11.03
N ASN A 59 6.15 1.76 -12.07
CA ASN A 59 4.75 2.09 -12.31
C ASN A 59 3.88 1.49 -11.19
N PRO A 60 2.88 2.23 -10.71
CA PRO A 60 1.97 1.80 -9.66
C PRO A 60 1.02 0.67 -10.09
#